data_AF-A0A3E0KAF0-F1
#
_entry.id   AF-A0A3E0KAF0-F1
#
_cell.length_a   1.000
_cell.length_b   1.000
_cell.length_c   1.000
_cell.angle_alpha   90.00
_cell.angle_beta   90.00
_cell.angle_gamma   90.00
#
_symmetry.space_group_name_H-M   'P 1'
#
loop_
_entity.id
_entity.type
_entity.pdbx_description
1 polymer ?
#
loop_
_entity_poly.entity_id
_entity_poly.type
_entity_poly.pdbx_seq_one_letter_code
_entity_poly.pdbx_strand_id
1 'polypeptide(L)'
;MKAVYARRIARDVLPKAAAELARWRRFVEAIPNPELRRQARASITKKRFHAEGGSVYAALAPQWLDTLVPLIVALQTISDYLDNLCDRSVSLNEADFRTLHRAMLDAVDGSAPGRLNCSEPRAVDGAAPHAGGAPAPATVDGAARAGDAPAPVTVGGSAPRAVDDPVSATVDGAAPDSVDTPAPVTVVGAARAGDAPPPGAAPYAGLAATAVSAGSSYYSLHPNKDDGGYLAALVAQCRRCTARLPAYAVVRPYVRRLVGLYNDLQVYKHGPLAGRVPALERWFAGQTAAGGQRTADEPWRPVLTTHLHWWEFAAAAGSTLGVFALFTAATNPNLTASDAERIVDAYFPWICGLHILLDYLIDQEEDAAGGDLNLVSFYPDGAAMRRRLTMFVREARRRARTLPDAAFHTSIVQGLPGLYLSDAKVHRLRMERLALRLLQAGGPASFAYYLWCRWRRFAHTADA
;
A
#
# COMPACT_ATOMS: atom_id res chain seq x y z
N MET A 1 -8.79 8.30 20.87
CA MET A 1 -7.52 9.05 20.83
C MET A 1 -7.35 9.89 22.09
N LYS A 2 -6.13 10.01 22.65
CA LYS A 2 -5.88 11.05 23.67
C LYS A 2 -6.16 12.43 23.06
N ALA A 3 -6.81 13.33 23.81
CA ALA A 3 -7.21 14.65 23.32
C ALA A 3 -6.04 15.46 22.73
N VAL A 4 -4.84 15.28 23.27
CA VAL A 4 -3.62 15.95 22.76
C VAL A 4 -3.32 15.59 21.30
N TYR A 5 -3.41 14.31 20.90
CA TYR A 5 -3.13 13.91 19.52
C TYR A 5 -4.25 14.38 18.59
N ALA A 6 -5.51 14.27 19.02
CA ALA A 6 -6.65 14.73 18.21
C ALA A 6 -6.55 16.25 17.93
N ARG A 7 -6.19 17.06 18.93
CA ARG A 7 -5.97 18.50 18.77
C ARG A 7 -4.82 18.80 17.80
N ARG A 8 -3.67 18.12 17.95
CA ARG A 8 -2.51 18.29 17.05
C ARG A 8 -2.84 17.88 15.61
N ILE A 9 -3.54 16.76 15.43
CA ILE A 9 -3.95 16.29 14.11
C ILE A 9 -4.81 17.34 13.42
N ALA A 10 -5.84 17.85 14.12
CA ALA A 10 -6.75 18.82 13.55
C ALA A 10 -6.10 20.19 13.30
N ARG A 11 -5.26 20.69 14.22
CA ARG A 11 -4.69 22.04 14.15
C ARG A 11 -3.43 22.14 13.31
N ASP A 12 -2.56 21.13 13.36
CA ASP A 12 -1.20 21.24 12.85
C ASP A 12 -0.96 20.28 11.67
N VAL A 13 -1.39 19.02 11.80
CA VAL A 13 -1.09 17.98 10.80
C VAL A 13 -1.95 18.11 9.54
N LEU A 14 -3.28 18.10 9.69
CA LEU A 14 -4.19 18.09 8.54
C LEU A 14 -4.09 19.36 7.69
N PRO A 15 -4.00 20.58 8.26
CA PRO A 15 -3.78 21.78 7.46
C PRO A 15 -2.47 21.73 6.68
N LYS A 16 -1.40 21.17 7.28
CA LYS A 16 -0.11 21.03 6.61
C LYS A 16 -0.16 19.98 5.49
N ALA A 17 -0.81 18.85 5.71
CA ALA A 17 -1.00 17.83 4.68
C ALA A 17 -1.82 18.39 3.50
N ALA A 18 -2.88 19.15 3.79
CA ALA A 18 -3.67 19.85 2.79
C ALA A 18 -2.84 20.84 1.96
N ALA A 19 -1.97 21.62 2.61
CA ALA A 19 -1.08 22.56 1.94
C ALA A 19 -0.05 21.85 1.03
N GLU A 20 0.52 20.73 1.48
CA GLU A 20 1.42 19.90 0.67
C GLU A 20 0.71 19.29 -0.55
N LEU A 21 -0.50 18.76 -0.38
CA LEU A 21 -1.30 18.25 -1.50
C LEU A 21 -1.67 19.36 -2.49
N ALA A 22 -2.01 20.56 -2.01
CA ALA A 22 -2.27 21.72 -2.87
C ALA A 22 -1.00 22.17 -3.63
N ARG A 23 0.19 22.01 -3.04
CA ARG A 23 1.47 22.23 -3.72
C ARG A 23 1.67 21.22 -4.86
N TRP A 24 1.46 19.93 -4.60
CA TRP A 24 1.59 18.90 -5.64
C TRP A 24 0.54 19.04 -6.74
N ARG A 25 -0.70 19.40 -6.39
CA ARG A 25 -1.76 19.65 -7.38
C ARG A 25 -1.38 20.76 -8.37
N ARG A 26 -0.72 21.83 -7.92
CA ARG A 26 -0.21 22.88 -8.81
C ARG A 26 0.86 22.37 -9.77
N PHE A 27 1.73 21.44 -9.32
CA PHE A 27 2.70 20.78 -10.19
C PHE A 27 1.98 19.95 -11.27
N VAL A 28 0.96 19.20 -10.89
CA VAL A 28 0.18 18.35 -11.81
C VAL A 28 -0.36 19.12 -13.02
N GLU A 29 -0.75 20.38 -12.85
CA GLU A 29 -1.26 21.21 -13.96
C GLU A 29 -0.24 21.39 -15.09
N ALA A 30 1.05 21.40 -14.76
CA ALA A 30 2.16 21.58 -15.70
C ALA A 30 2.62 20.27 -16.36
N ILE A 31 2.03 19.12 -16.05
CA ILE A 31 2.38 17.83 -16.66
C ILE A 31 2.04 17.87 -18.17
N PRO A 32 3.02 17.66 -19.08
CA PRO A 32 2.79 17.74 -20.52
C PRO A 32 1.88 16.63 -21.05
N ASN A 33 2.15 15.38 -20.63
CA ASN A 33 1.37 14.24 -21.10
C ASN A 33 -0.06 14.25 -20.51
N PRO A 34 -1.12 14.28 -21.34
CA PRO A 34 -2.49 14.42 -20.87
C PRO A 34 -2.98 13.22 -20.05
N GLU A 35 -2.52 12.01 -20.37
CA GLU A 35 -2.83 10.79 -19.62
C GLU A 35 -2.19 10.84 -18.23
N LEU A 36 -0.87 11.07 -18.17
CA LEU A 36 -0.13 11.16 -16.90
C LEU A 36 -0.69 12.27 -16.02
N ARG A 37 -1.03 13.43 -16.60
CA ARG A 37 -1.68 14.53 -15.89
C ARG A 37 -3.03 14.13 -15.32
N ARG A 38 -3.87 13.44 -16.09
CA ARG A 38 -5.18 12.98 -15.63
C ARG A 38 -5.05 12.02 -14.45
N GLN A 39 -4.15 11.04 -14.55
CA GLN A 39 -3.94 10.05 -13.49
C GLN A 39 -3.31 10.65 -12.23
N ALA A 40 -2.35 11.58 -12.37
CA ALA A 40 -1.76 12.32 -11.26
C ALA A 40 -2.77 13.26 -10.58
N ARG A 41 -3.67 13.89 -11.34
CA ARG A 41 -4.77 14.69 -10.77
C ARG A 41 -5.69 13.79 -9.96
N ALA A 42 -6.10 12.67 -10.54
CA ALA A 42 -7.01 11.72 -9.90
C ALA A 42 -6.42 11.15 -8.61
N SER A 43 -5.12 10.84 -8.55
CA SER A 43 -4.48 10.35 -7.33
C SER A 43 -4.51 11.39 -6.21
N ILE A 44 -4.32 12.68 -6.50
CA ILE A 44 -4.42 13.73 -5.47
C ILE A 44 -5.88 13.99 -5.08
N THR A 45 -6.82 14.08 -6.03
CA THR A 45 -8.18 14.53 -5.73
C THR A 45 -9.03 13.42 -5.11
N LYS A 46 -8.94 12.19 -5.64
CA LYS A 46 -9.79 11.08 -5.20
C LYS A 46 -9.19 10.31 -4.02
N LYS A 47 -7.84 10.28 -3.92
CA LYS A 47 -7.12 9.52 -2.89
C LYS A 47 -6.48 10.41 -1.81
N ARG A 48 -6.90 11.69 -1.71
CA ARG A 48 -6.47 12.66 -0.68
C ARG A 48 -6.47 12.09 0.75
N PHE A 49 -7.49 11.30 1.07
CA PHE A 49 -7.66 10.74 2.41
C PHE A 49 -6.52 9.79 2.82
N HIS A 50 -5.84 9.15 1.87
CA HIS A 50 -4.65 8.32 2.15
C HIS A 50 -3.51 9.17 2.71
N ALA A 51 -3.20 10.29 2.05
CA ALA A 51 -2.10 11.17 2.46
C ALA A 51 -2.40 11.90 3.77
N GLU A 52 -3.64 12.37 3.97
CA GLU A 52 -4.08 12.98 5.23
C GLU A 52 -4.10 11.95 6.37
N GLY A 53 -4.66 10.77 6.12
CA GLY A 53 -4.73 9.66 7.07
C GLY A 53 -3.35 9.12 7.43
N GLY A 54 -2.42 9.05 6.49
CA GLY A 54 -1.02 8.71 6.75
C GLY A 54 -0.29 9.79 7.55
N SER A 55 -0.59 11.07 7.30
CA SER A 55 0.13 12.17 7.96
C SER A 55 -0.14 12.23 9.47
N VAL A 56 -1.20 11.60 9.98
CA VAL A 56 -1.51 11.56 11.42
C VAL A 56 -0.37 11.01 12.28
N TYR A 57 0.50 10.16 11.73
CA TYR A 57 1.70 9.65 12.39
C TYR A 57 2.67 10.75 12.81
N ALA A 58 2.65 11.90 12.14
CA ALA A 58 3.47 13.04 12.49
C ALA A 58 3.07 13.68 13.84
N ALA A 59 1.85 13.43 14.34
CA ALA A 59 1.37 13.96 15.62
C ALA A 59 2.12 13.42 16.85
N LEU A 60 2.82 12.29 16.70
CA LEU A 60 3.71 11.73 17.72
C LEU A 60 5.01 12.53 17.87
N ALA A 61 5.46 13.21 16.81
CA ALA A 61 6.71 13.95 16.75
C ALA A 61 6.46 15.39 16.24
N PRO A 62 5.78 16.25 17.02
CA PRO A 62 5.37 17.59 16.58
C PRO A 62 6.55 18.49 16.15
N GLN A 63 7.73 18.28 16.71
CA GLN A 63 8.95 19.00 16.31
C GLN A 63 9.48 18.60 14.92
N TRP A 64 8.93 17.53 14.33
CA TRP A 64 9.31 17.01 13.01
C TRP A 64 8.21 17.15 11.96
N LEU A 65 7.13 17.92 12.21
CA LEU A 65 6.03 18.09 11.25
C LEU A 65 6.49 18.58 9.87
N ASP A 66 7.49 19.47 9.84
CA ASP A 66 8.09 19.98 8.59
C ASP A 66 8.90 18.97 7.80
N THR A 67 9.16 17.80 8.38
CA THR A 67 9.85 16.70 7.71
C THR A 67 8.90 15.54 7.44
N LEU A 68 8.12 15.11 8.45
CA LEU A 68 7.25 13.95 8.36
C LEU A 68 6.05 14.16 7.46
N VAL A 69 5.36 15.30 7.55
CA VAL A 69 4.16 15.53 6.71
C VAL A 69 4.53 15.57 5.22
N PRO A 70 5.55 16.35 4.77
CA PRO A 70 5.92 16.34 3.36
C PRO A 70 6.46 14.98 2.88
N LEU A 71 7.15 14.22 3.76
CA LEU A 71 7.62 12.87 3.45
C LEU A 71 6.46 11.91 3.19
N ILE A 72 5.51 11.85 4.11
CA ILE A 72 4.36 10.95 4.06
C ILE A 72 3.46 11.32 2.88
N VAL A 73 3.16 12.61 2.71
CA VAL A 73 2.37 13.09 1.57
C VAL A 73 3.05 12.72 0.25
N ALA A 74 4.36 12.96 0.11
CA ALA A 74 5.06 12.63 -1.12
C ALA A 74 5.06 11.11 -1.41
N LEU A 75 5.40 10.27 -0.42
CA LEU A 75 5.44 8.81 -0.63
C LEU A 75 4.04 8.26 -0.95
N GLN A 76 3.01 8.72 -0.24
CA GLN A 76 1.65 8.29 -0.51
C GLN A 76 1.15 8.78 -1.87
N THR A 77 1.53 9.99 -2.27
CA THR A 77 1.19 10.51 -3.61
C THR A 77 1.88 9.71 -4.72
N ILE A 78 3.11 9.23 -4.51
CA ILE A 78 3.76 8.28 -5.43
C ILE A 78 2.93 6.99 -5.51
N SER A 79 2.66 6.37 -4.37
CA SER A 79 1.85 5.14 -4.26
C SER A 79 0.53 5.27 -5.04
N ASP A 80 -0.28 6.28 -4.73
CA ASP A 80 -1.60 6.48 -5.36
C ASP A 80 -1.51 6.80 -6.85
N TYR A 81 -0.46 7.51 -7.28
CA TYR A 81 -0.24 7.82 -8.68
C TYR A 81 0.18 6.59 -9.49
N LEU A 82 1.11 5.78 -8.97
CA LEU A 82 1.56 4.56 -9.65
C LEU A 82 0.47 3.48 -9.69
N ASP A 83 -0.34 3.37 -8.64
CA ASP A 83 -1.53 2.51 -8.60
C ASP A 83 -2.50 2.88 -9.73
N ASN A 84 -2.85 4.17 -9.87
CA ASN A 84 -3.68 4.64 -10.98
C ASN A 84 -3.08 4.34 -12.36
N LEU A 85 -1.75 4.48 -12.51
CA LEU A 85 -1.08 4.15 -13.77
C LEU A 85 -1.17 2.65 -14.07
N CYS A 86 -1.04 1.78 -13.07
CA CYS A 86 -1.12 0.33 -13.29
C CYS A 86 -2.57 -0.14 -13.53
N ASP A 87 -3.55 0.39 -12.80
CA ASP A 87 -4.98 0.11 -12.98
C ASP A 87 -5.47 0.49 -14.39
N ARG A 88 -4.97 1.61 -14.93
CA ARG A 88 -5.49 2.22 -16.17
C ARG A 88 -4.57 2.03 -17.37
N SER A 89 -3.48 1.29 -17.23
CA SER A 89 -2.53 1.03 -18.31
C SER A 89 -2.97 -0.12 -19.20
N VAL A 90 -2.80 0.06 -20.51
CA VAL A 90 -2.95 -0.99 -21.53
C VAL A 90 -1.74 -1.92 -21.62
N SER A 91 -0.64 -1.59 -20.93
CA SER A 91 0.64 -2.32 -20.98
C SER A 91 0.50 -3.75 -20.46
N LEU A 92 -0.19 -3.93 -19.32
CA LEU A 92 -0.30 -5.19 -18.58
C LEU A 92 1.04 -5.92 -18.39
N ASN A 93 2.16 -5.22 -18.54
CA ASN A 93 3.50 -5.77 -18.59
C ASN A 93 4.15 -5.66 -17.23
N GLU A 94 4.55 -6.81 -16.68
CA GLU A 94 5.22 -6.90 -15.39
C GLU A 94 6.48 -6.02 -15.32
N ALA A 95 7.28 -5.99 -16.39
CA ALA A 95 8.52 -5.22 -16.43
C ALA A 95 8.26 -3.71 -16.38
N ASP A 96 7.19 -3.24 -17.03
CA ASP A 96 6.75 -1.85 -16.98
C ASP A 96 6.33 -1.46 -15.56
N PHE A 97 5.45 -2.24 -14.94
CA PHE A 97 5.01 -1.99 -13.57
C PHE A 97 6.17 -2.02 -12.56
N ARG A 98 7.13 -2.94 -12.73
CA ARG A 98 8.36 -2.95 -11.91
C ARG A 98 9.22 -1.71 -12.12
N THR A 99 9.32 -1.23 -13.36
CA THR A 99 10.09 -0.03 -13.70
C THR A 99 9.47 1.23 -13.11
N LEU A 100 8.14 1.37 -13.17
CA LEU A 100 7.41 2.45 -12.50
C LEU A 100 7.62 2.40 -10.98
N HIS A 101 7.43 1.23 -10.37
CA HIS A 101 7.52 1.05 -8.92
C HIS A 101 8.95 1.17 -8.36
N ARG A 102 9.98 1.17 -9.22
CA ARG A 102 11.34 1.54 -8.83
C ARG A 102 11.38 2.91 -8.17
N ALA A 103 10.50 3.84 -8.57
CA ALA A 103 10.39 5.16 -7.96
C ALA A 103 10.13 5.10 -6.44
N MET A 104 9.29 4.18 -5.96
CA MET A 104 9.04 4.04 -4.52
C MET A 104 10.28 3.54 -3.76
N LEU A 105 11.05 2.61 -4.35
CA LEU A 105 12.32 2.18 -3.77
C LEU A 105 13.34 3.33 -3.79
N ASP A 106 13.44 4.08 -4.87
CA ASP A 106 14.40 5.19 -4.96
C ASP A 106 14.03 6.38 -4.04
N ALA A 107 12.75 6.53 -3.69
CA ALA A 107 12.27 7.43 -2.62
C ALA A 107 12.69 6.95 -1.22
N VAL A 108 12.74 5.62 -1.09
CA VAL A 108 13.15 4.73 0.00
C VAL A 108 14.60 4.73 0.46
N ASP A 109 15.48 4.82 -0.52
CA ASP A 109 16.81 4.21 -0.41
C ASP A 109 17.82 5.09 0.33
N GLY A 110 17.47 6.36 0.58
CA GLY A 110 18.29 7.30 1.35
C GLY A 110 19.67 7.59 0.75
N SER A 111 19.96 7.13 -0.48
CA SER A 111 21.19 7.50 -1.18
C SER A 111 21.13 8.98 -1.57
N ALA A 112 22.24 9.71 -1.45
CA ALA A 112 22.33 11.05 -2.01
C ALA A 112 21.94 11.04 -3.51
N PRO A 113 21.30 12.11 -4.03
CA PRO A 113 21.06 12.22 -5.47
C PRO A 113 22.42 12.27 -6.17
N GLY A 114 22.84 11.16 -6.80
CA GLY A 114 24.16 11.11 -7.45
C GLY A 114 24.71 9.75 -7.89
N ARG A 115 24.09 8.62 -7.55
CA ARG A 115 24.44 7.33 -8.18
C ARG A 115 23.19 6.49 -8.42
N LEU A 116 22.61 6.66 -9.60
CA LEU A 116 21.88 5.56 -10.23
C LEU A 116 22.95 4.53 -10.61
N ASN A 117 23.14 3.50 -9.79
CA ASN A 117 23.85 2.32 -10.25
C ASN A 117 22.92 1.61 -11.23
N CYS A 118 23.11 1.87 -12.52
CA CYS A 118 22.64 1.01 -13.58
C CYS A 118 23.43 -0.30 -13.50
N SER A 119 23.03 -1.22 -12.61
CA SER A 119 23.47 -2.60 -12.69
C SER A 119 22.62 -3.29 -13.75
N GLU A 120 23.24 -3.62 -14.88
CA GLU A 120 22.69 -4.42 -15.97
C GLU A 120 22.09 -5.74 -15.46
N PRO A 121 21.08 -6.30 -16.15
CA PRO A 121 20.56 -7.61 -15.82
C PRO A 121 21.65 -8.66 -16.07
N ARG A 122 22.05 -9.37 -15.00
CA ARG A 122 22.95 -10.51 -15.10
C ARG A 122 22.37 -11.53 -16.08
N ALA A 123 23.14 -11.79 -17.14
CA ALA A 123 22.88 -12.87 -18.08
C ALA A 123 22.74 -14.20 -17.32
N VAL A 124 21.73 -14.98 -17.70
CA VAL A 124 21.59 -16.38 -17.30
C VAL A 124 22.64 -17.14 -18.12
N ASP A 125 23.71 -17.60 -17.49
CA ASP A 125 24.73 -18.41 -18.15
C ASP A 125 24.10 -19.73 -18.63
N GLY A 126 23.96 -19.84 -19.95
CA GLY A 126 23.64 -21.08 -20.64
C GLY A 126 24.87 -21.99 -20.67
N ALA A 127 24.75 -23.17 -20.07
CA ALA A 127 25.72 -24.23 -20.25
C ALA A 127 25.41 -24.98 -21.56
N ALA A 128 26.36 -24.94 -22.50
CA ALA A 128 26.45 -25.85 -23.65
C ALA A 128 27.70 -26.75 -23.49
N PRO A 129 27.75 -27.91 -24.17
CA PRO A 129 28.27 -29.14 -23.60
C PRO A 129 29.75 -29.40 -23.92
N HIS A 130 30.43 -30.14 -23.04
CA HIS A 130 31.68 -30.81 -23.37
C HIS A 130 31.55 -32.33 -23.26
N ALA A 131 31.95 -32.98 -24.35
CA ALA A 131 32.05 -34.41 -24.54
C ALA A 131 33.33 -35.00 -23.93
N GLY A 132 33.27 -36.28 -23.58
CA GLY A 132 34.43 -37.17 -23.61
C GLY A 132 34.78 -37.86 -22.29
N GLY A 133 34.64 -39.18 -22.26
CA GLY A 133 35.41 -40.07 -21.38
C GLY A 133 34.61 -41.07 -20.56
N ALA A 134 34.34 -42.24 -21.15
CA ALA A 134 34.13 -43.47 -20.38
C ALA A 134 35.51 -44.05 -19.96
N PRO A 135 35.59 -44.78 -18.83
CA PRO A 135 35.46 -46.23 -18.90
C PRO A 135 34.63 -46.88 -17.78
N ALA A 136 34.26 -48.15 -18.02
CA ALA A 136 33.34 -49.01 -17.26
C ALA A 136 34.06 -49.87 -16.17
N PRO A 137 33.46 -50.96 -15.64
CA PRO A 137 32.50 -50.99 -14.53
C PRO A 137 33.01 -51.84 -13.34
N ALA A 138 32.35 -51.73 -12.18
CA ALA A 138 32.48 -52.72 -11.11
C ALA A 138 31.09 -53.06 -10.53
N THR A 139 30.70 -54.31 -10.75
CA THR A 139 29.58 -55.01 -10.12
C THR A 139 29.97 -55.48 -8.71
N VAL A 140 28.99 -55.59 -7.80
CA VAL A 140 28.52 -56.83 -7.14
C VAL A 140 27.72 -56.51 -5.87
N ASP A 141 26.46 -56.98 -5.90
CA ASP A 141 25.56 -57.56 -4.88
C ASP A 141 25.31 -56.95 -3.48
N GLY A 142 24.03 -56.98 -3.09
CA GLY A 142 23.60 -56.81 -1.71
C GLY A 142 22.08 -56.69 -1.48
N ALA A 143 21.36 -57.79 -1.68
CA ALA A 143 19.98 -58.14 -1.30
C ALA A 143 19.17 -57.27 -0.29
N ALA A 144 17.93 -56.98 -0.71
CA ALA A 144 16.63 -57.12 -0.01
C ALA A 144 16.44 -56.68 1.46
N ARG A 145 15.42 -55.84 1.70
CA ARG A 145 14.21 -56.22 2.47
C ARG A 145 13.07 -55.19 2.34
N ALA A 146 11.87 -55.73 2.13
CA ALA A 146 10.58 -55.04 2.09
C ALA A 146 10.03 -54.78 3.51
N GLY A 147 9.21 -53.75 3.66
CA GLY A 147 8.43 -53.46 4.87
C GLY A 147 7.46 -52.31 4.67
N ASP A 148 6.19 -52.67 4.42
CA ASP A 148 4.92 -51.99 4.66
C ASP A 148 4.79 -50.46 4.59
N ALA A 149 4.05 -50.00 3.57
CA ALA A 149 3.30 -48.74 3.58
C ALA A 149 1.85 -49.02 3.13
N PRO A 150 0.81 -48.58 3.86
CA PRO A 150 -0.57 -48.80 3.45
C PRO A 150 -1.04 -47.79 2.39
N ALA A 151 -1.92 -48.29 1.51
CA ALA A 151 -2.44 -47.69 0.29
C ALA A 151 -3.32 -46.42 0.48
N PRO A 152 -3.47 -45.59 -0.57
CA PRO A 152 -4.32 -44.40 -0.54
C PRO A 152 -5.80 -44.74 -0.77
N VAL A 153 -6.67 -44.05 -0.03
CA VAL A 153 -8.13 -44.09 -0.18
C VAL A 153 -8.55 -43.23 -1.37
N THR A 154 -9.17 -43.86 -2.36
CA THR A 154 -9.91 -43.25 -3.45
C THR A 154 -11.26 -42.69 -2.95
N VAL A 155 -11.57 -41.44 -3.25
CA VAL A 155 -12.94 -40.91 -3.20
C VAL A 155 -13.31 -40.36 -4.57
N GLY A 156 -14.47 -40.81 -5.04
CA GLY A 156 -14.95 -40.68 -6.41
C GLY A 156 -15.22 -39.25 -6.84
N GLY A 157 -15.06 -39.05 -8.15
CA GLY A 157 -15.35 -37.80 -8.82
C GLY A 157 -16.85 -37.49 -8.87
N SER A 158 -17.13 -36.21 -9.03
CA SER A 158 -18.38 -35.72 -9.59
C SER A 158 -18.07 -34.49 -10.42
N ALA A 159 -18.25 -34.62 -11.73
CA ALA A 159 -18.14 -33.55 -12.71
C ALA A 159 -19.32 -32.57 -12.56
N PRO A 160 -19.13 -31.26 -12.78
CA PRO A 160 -20.26 -30.36 -13.03
C PRO A 160 -20.64 -30.40 -14.51
N ARG A 161 -21.95 -30.58 -14.74
CA ARG A 161 -22.63 -30.49 -16.04
C ARG A 161 -22.57 -29.05 -16.58
N ALA A 162 -22.29 -28.94 -17.88
CA ALA A 162 -22.59 -27.77 -18.70
C ALA A 162 -24.04 -27.84 -19.19
N VAL A 163 -24.78 -26.72 -19.14
CA VAL A 163 -25.93 -26.44 -20.02
C VAL A 163 -26.09 -24.91 -20.17
N ASP A 164 -25.74 -24.42 -21.36
CA ASP A 164 -26.39 -23.43 -22.24
C ASP A 164 -27.06 -22.15 -21.71
N ASP A 165 -26.48 -21.01 -22.11
CA ASP A 165 -27.16 -19.78 -22.60
C ASP A 165 -27.75 -20.05 -24.02
N PRO A 166 -28.74 -19.29 -24.58
CA PRO A 166 -28.79 -17.81 -24.55
C PRO A 166 -30.18 -17.14 -24.61
N VAL A 167 -30.26 -15.84 -24.25
CA VAL A 167 -31.20 -14.89 -24.90
C VAL A 167 -30.58 -13.48 -24.99
N SER A 168 -30.59 -12.94 -26.21
CA SER A 168 -30.27 -11.55 -26.57
C SER A 168 -31.33 -10.57 -26.11
N ALA A 169 -30.91 -9.39 -25.63
CA ALA A 169 -31.70 -8.16 -25.75
C ALA A 169 -30.75 -6.96 -25.90
N THR A 170 -30.79 -6.36 -27.09
CA THR A 170 -30.23 -5.05 -27.44
C THR A 170 -31.11 -3.94 -26.88
N VAL A 171 -30.53 -2.97 -26.14
CA VAL A 171 -31.05 -1.59 -26.07
C VAL A 171 -29.87 -0.62 -25.90
N ASP A 172 -29.90 0.42 -26.73
CA ASP A 172 -28.99 1.55 -26.83
C ASP A 172 -28.84 2.42 -25.56
N GLY A 173 -27.66 3.03 -25.44
CA GLY A 173 -27.49 4.47 -25.15
C GLY A 173 -27.86 5.01 -23.77
N ALA A 174 -26.86 5.16 -22.90
CA ALA A 174 -26.57 6.39 -22.14
C ALA A 174 -25.44 6.14 -21.13
N ALA A 175 -24.42 7.00 -21.13
CA ALA A 175 -23.37 7.01 -20.11
C ALA A 175 -23.95 7.44 -18.75
N PRO A 176 -23.60 6.78 -17.63
CA PRO A 176 -23.82 7.34 -16.31
C PRO A 176 -22.55 8.04 -15.83
N ASP A 177 -22.58 9.38 -15.93
CA ASP A 177 -21.88 10.27 -15.02
C ASP A 177 -22.53 10.16 -13.63
N SER A 178 -21.77 9.74 -12.61
CA SER A 178 -21.81 10.27 -11.23
C SER A 178 -20.98 9.37 -10.31
N VAL A 179 -19.71 9.72 -10.08
CA VAL A 179 -18.89 9.10 -9.02
C VAL A 179 -18.94 10.01 -7.80
N ASP A 180 -19.70 9.59 -6.80
CA ASP A 180 -19.79 10.28 -5.51
C ASP A 180 -18.47 10.05 -4.75
N THR A 181 -17.54 11.00 -4.92
CA THR A 181 -16.24 11.00 -4.24
C THR A 181 -16.37 11.86 -2.98
N PRO A 182 -15.84 11.47 -1.81
CA PRO A 182 -15.96 12.31 -0.62
C PRO A 182 -15.32 13.69 -0.84
N ALA A 183 -16.12 14.73 -0.59
CA ALA A 183 -15.74 16.14 -0.77
C ALA A 183 -14.56 16.58 0.13
N PRO A 184 -13.72 17.52 -0.32
CA PRO A 184 -12.49 17.93 0.35
C PRO A 184 -12.73 18.69 1.66
N VAL A 185 -11.80 18.53 2.61
CA VAL A 185 -11.70 19.34 3.83
C VAL A 185 -11.38 20.79 3.47
N THR A 186 -12.37 21.67 3.63
CA THR A 186 -12.19 23.13 3.65
C THR A 186 -12.35 23.59 5.09
N VAL A 187 -11.27 24.09 5.69
CA VAL A 187 -11.34 24.77 6.99
C VAL A 187 -11.57 26.25 6.71
N VAL A 188 -12.78 26.73 7.01
CA VAL A 188 -13.10 28.16 6.97
C VAL A 188 -12.44 28.80 8.19
N GLY A 189 -11.28 29.42 7.97
CA GLY A 189 -10.63 30.33 8.92
C GLY A 189 -10.54 31.70 8.27
N ALA A 190 -11.31 32.65 8.76
CA ALA A 190 -11.22 34.05 8.35
C ALA A 190 -9.83 34.61 8.74
N ALA A 191 -8.94 34.75 7.77
CA ALA A 191 -7.68 35.47 7.93
C ALA A 191 -7.94 36.96 7.71
N ARG A 192 -7.65 37.78 8.73
CA ARG A 192 -7.60 39.24 8.60
C ARG A 192 -6.38 39.62 7.75
N ALA A 193 -6.59 40.56 6.83
CA ALA A 193 -5.57 41.14 5.98
C ALA A 193 -4.49 41.86 6.80
N GLY A 194 -3.23 41.58 6.50
CA GLY A 194 -2.06 42.26 7.04
C GLY A 194 -0.79 41.68 6.41
N ASP A 195 -0.19 42.47 5.51
CA ASP A 195 1.14 42.36 4.90
C ASP A 195 1.45 41.16 3.99
N ALA A 196 1.09 41.32 2.70
CA ALA A 196 1.61 40.53 1.60
C ALA A 196 2.91 41.16 1.04
N PRO A 197 3.98 40.37 0.76
CA PRO A 197 5.15 40.86 0.04
C PRO A 197 4.86 40.96 -1.48
N PRO A 198 5.62 41.79 -2.22
CA PRO A 198 5.29 42.13 -3.61
C PRO A 198 5.49 40.95 -4.58
N PRO A 199 4.77 40.93 -5.72
CA PRO A 199 4.85 39.86 -6.70
C PRO A 199 6.04 40.07 -7.63
N GLY A 200 7.03 39.17 -7.63
CA GLY A 200 8.17 39.35 -8.53
C GLY A 200 9.40 38.48 -8.28
N ALA A 201 9.24 37.21 -7.91
CA ALA A 201 10.25 36.17 -8.12
C ALA A 201 9.59 34.81 -7.82
N ALA A 202 9.44 33.95 -8.82
CA ALA A 202 8.95 32.60 -8.59
C ALA A 202 10.01 31.84 -7.77
N PRO A 203 9.73 31.38 -6.53
CA PRO A 203 10.70 30.59 -5.76
C PRO A 203 10.89 29.16 -6.32
N TYR A 204 10.38 28.89 -7.53
CA TYR A 204 10.18 27.56 -8.08
C TYR A 204 11.15 27.17 -9.19
N ALA A 205 12.03 28.07 -9.64
CA ALA A 205 13.06 27.74 -10.61
C ALA A 205 14.07 26.71 -10.06
N GLY A 206 14.31 26.67 -8.74
CA GLY A 206 15.28 25.75 -8.13
C GLY A 206 14.83 24.29 -7.98
N LEU A 207 13.52 24.02 -7.96
CA LEU A 207 12.97 22.66 -7.87
C LEU A 207 12.97 21.93 -9.22
N ALA A 208 12.81 22.68 -10.31
CA ALA A 208 12.94 22.16 -11.67
C ALA A 208 14.43 22.08 -12.09
N ALA A 209 15.24 23.10 -11.78
CA ALA A 209 16.61 23.19 -12.31
C ALA A 209 17.60 22.12 -11.80
N THR A 210 17.31 21.44 -10.68
CA THR A 210 18.13 20.31 -10.21
C THR A 210 17.61 18.93 -10.68
N ALA A 211 16.46 18.89 -11.36
CA ALA A 211 15.83 17.66 -11.84
C ALA A 211 15.85 17.52 -13.38
N VAL A 212 16.30 18.53 -14.12
CA VAL A 212 16.22 18.58 -15.60
C VAL A 212 17.47 17.99 -16.29
N SER A 213 17.99 16.86 -15.80
CA SER A 213 19.04 16.14 -16.54
C SER A 213 18.87 14.62 -16.44
N ALA A 214 17.71 14.15 -16.90
CA ALA A 214 17.47 12.87 -17.55
C ALA A 214 15.94 12.71 -17.61
N GLY A 215 15.38 12.37 -18.77
CA GLY A 215 14.01 11.85 -18.78
C GLY A 215 13.90 10.77 -17.70
N SER A 216 12.94 10.91 -16.79
CA SER A 216 12.78 9.98 -15.68
C SER A 216 12.69 8.55 -16.22
N SER A 217 13.73 7.75 -15.95
CA SER A 217 13.84 6.37 -16.48
C SER A 217 12.67 5.47 -16.08
N TYR A 218 11.87 5.88 -15.08
CA TYR A 218 10.71 5.15 -14.57
C TYR A 218 9.64 4.91 -15.64
N TYR A 219 9.56 5.74 -16.68
CA TYR A 219 8.61 5.59 -17.80
C TYR A 219 9.20 4.91 -19.03
N SER A 220 10.41 4.34 -18.95
CA SER A 220 11.12 3.83 -20.13
C SER A 220 10.32 2.77 -20.90
N LEU A 221 9.60 1.90 -20.17
CA LEU A 221 8.74 0.84 -20.69
C LEU A 221 7.24 1.23 -20.75
N HIS A 222 6.85 2.38 -20.20
CA HIS A 222 5.46 2.78 -20.13
C HIS A 222 4.98 3.41 -21.46
N PRO A 223 3.73 3.16 -21.90
CA PRO A 223 3.20 3.75 -23.13
C PRO A 223 3.14 5.29 -23.10
N ASN A 224 2.88 5.85 -21.92
CA ASN A 224 2.84 7.29 -21.70
C ASN A 224 4.13 7.75 -21.02
N LYS A 225 4.79 8.73 -21.64
CA LYS A 225 6.07 9.29 -21.19
C LYS A 225 5.92 10.78 -20.93
N ASP A 226 6.92 11.34 -20.25
CA ASP A 226 7.03 12.76 -19.91
C ASP A 226 5.94 13.30 -18.97
N ASP A 227 6.20 13.15 -17.68
CA ASP A 227 5.39 13.74 -16.61
C ASP A 227 5.88 15.14 -16.19
N GLY A 228 6.77 15.78 -16.97
CA GLY A 228 7.36 17.07 -16.60
C GLY A 228 8.24 17.03 -15.35
N GLY A 229 8.72 15.84 -14.94
CA GLY A 229 9.56 15.65 -13.75
C GLY A 229 8.79 15.52 -12.44
N TYR A 230 7.48 15.33 -12.49
CA TYR A 230 6.60 15.24 -11.32
C TYR A 230 6.98 14.11 -10.35
N LEU A 231 7.09 12.88 -10.85
CA LEU A 231 7.47 11.68 -10.10
C LEU A 231 8.89 11.81 -9.55
N ALA A 232 9.81 12.33 -10.35
CA ALA A 232 11.18 12.60 -9.91
C ALA A 232 11.22 13.64 -8.76
N ALA A 233 10.38 14.67 -8.81
CA ALA A 233 10.27 15.67 -7.76
C ALA A 233 9.69 15.10 -6.45
N LEU A 234 8.70 14.21 -6.54
CA LEU A 234 8.16 13.46 -5.39
C LEU A 234 9.24 12.57 -4.76
N VAL A 235 9.96 11.79 -5.57
CA VAL A 235 11.09 10.96 -5.12
C VAL A 235 12.15 11.81 -4.42
N ALA A 236 12.52 12.95 -5.01
CA ALA A 236 13.48 13.87 -4.42
C ALA A 236 12.98 14.46 -3.09
N GLN A 237 11.67 14.73 -2.95
CA GLN A 237 11.09 15.17 -1.68
C GLN A 237 11.25 14.09 -0.60
N CYS A 238 10.94 12.83 -0.90
CA CYS A 238 11.13 11.73 0.03
C CYS A 238 12.59 11.63 0.48
N ARG A 239 13.54 11.63 -0.46
CA ARG A 239 14.99 11.56 -0.16
C ARG A 239 15.48 12.71 0.70
N ARG A 240 15.04 13.95 0.41
CA ARG A 240 15.37 15.12 1.24
C ARG A 240 14.85 14.98 2.66
N CYS A 241 13.63 14.48 2.84
CA CYS A 241 13.05 14.32 4.16
C CYS A 241 13.68 13.16 4.93
N THR A 242 13.91 12.00 4.30
CA THR A 242 14.53 10.85 4.97
C THR A 242 15.96 11.14 5.40
N ALA A 243 16.72 11.93 4.62
CA ALA A 243 18.06 12.39 4.99
C ALA A 243 18.10 13.27 6.27
N ARG A 244 16.97 13.86 6.67
CA ARG A 244 16.87 14.67 7.91
C ARG A 244 16.54 13.83 9.14
N LEU A 245 16.02 12.62 8.99
CA LEU A 245 15.59 11.80 10.11
C LEU A 245 16.82 11.16 10.79
N PRO A 246 17.08 11.43 12.08
CA PRO A 246 18.34 11.10 12.73
C PRO A 246 18.64 9.60 12.77
N ALA A 247 17.61 8.75 12.89
CA ALA A 247 17.76 7.30 12.92
C ALA A 247 17.25 6.63 11.63
N TYR A 248 17.22 7.33 10.48
CA TYR A 248 16.71 6.72 9.25
C TYR A 248 17.48 5.47 8.82
N ALA A 249 18.79 5.48 9.01
CA ALA A 249 19.64 4.34 8.67
C ALA A 249 19.22 3.04 9.38
N VAL A 250 18.67 3.15 10.61
CA VAL A 250 18.16 2.02 11.39
C VAL A 250 16.90 1.44 10.77
N VAL A 251 15.95 2.29 10.38
CA VAL A 251 14.66 1.82 9.82
C VAL A 251 14.71 1.53 8.31
N ARG A 252 15.70 2.06 7.59
CA ARG A 252 15.82 1.93 6.12
C ARG A 252 15.66 0.50 5.61
N PRO A 253 16.33 -0.54 6.12
CA PRO A 253 16.13 -1.90 5.62
C PRO A 253 14.68 -2.40 5.77
N TYR A 254 14.03 -2.10 6.89
CA TYR A 254 12.63 -2.47 7.16
C TYR A 254 11.66 -1.71 6.24
N VAL A 255 11.89 -0.40 6.06
CA VAL A 255 11.11 0.45 5.15
C VAL A 255 11.24 -0.03 3.70
N ARG A 256 12.47 -0.29 3.23
CA ARG A 256 12.73 -0.85 1.90
C ARG A 256 12.01 -2.17 1.71
N ARG A 257 12.01 -3.03 2.74
CA ARG A 257 11.33 -4.32 2.67
C ARG A 257 9.82 -4.18 2.52
N LEU A 258 9.17 -3.34 3.33
CA LEU A 258 7.73 -3.08 3.22
C LEU A 258 7.37 -2.47 1.86
N VAL A 259 8.15 -1.51 1.35
CA VAL A 259 7.96 -0.94 0.02
C VAL A 259 8.18 -1.98 -1.08
N GLY A 260 9.15 -2.89 -0.92
CA GLY A 260 9.34 -4.00 -1.85
C GLY A 260 8.14 -4.94 -1.90
N LEU A 261 7.55 -5.29 -0.74
CA LEU A 261 6.33 -6.10 -0.67
C LEU A 261 5.13 -5.38 -1.31
N TYR A 262 5.00 -4.08 -1.08
CA TYR A 262 3.99 -3.25 -1.73
C TYR A 262 4.15 -3.26 -3.24
N ASN A 263 5.36 -3.02 -3.75
CA ASN A 263 5.65 -3.03 -5.18
C ASN A 263 5.34 -4.39 -5.82
N ASP A 264 5.72 -5.49 -5.17
CA ASP A 264 5.40 -6.84 -5.65
C ASP A 264 3.88 -7.04 -5.77
N LEU A 265 3.10 -6.63 -4.76
CA LEU A 265 1.64 -6.68 -4.84
C LEU A 265 1.13 -5.89 -6.05
N GLN A 266 1.58 -4.64 -6.22
CA GLN A 266 1.13 -3.78 -7.32
C GLN A 266 1.46 -4.39 -8.69
N VAL A 267 2.60 -5.07 -8.81
CA VAL A 267 2.97 -5.75 -10.04
C VAL A 267 2.05 -6.94 -10.30
N TYR A 268 1.83 -7.82 -9.31
CA TYR A 268 1.07 -9.04 -9.50
C TYR A 268 -0.45 -8.82 -9.60
N LYS A 269 -0.99 -7.78 -8.94
CA LYS A 269 -2.45 -7.48 -9.01
C LYS A 269 -2.88 -6.81 -10.32
N HIS A 270 -1.97 -6.16 -11.04
CA HIS A 270 -2.29 -5.44 -12.29
C HIS A 270 -1.85 -6.16 -13.56
N GLY A 271 -1.10 -7.28 -13.46
CA GLY A 271 -0.77 -8.12 -14.61
C GLY A 271 -2.00 -8.70 -15.33
N PRO A 272 -1.80 -9.54 -16.37
CA PRO A 272 -2.91 -10.13 -17.12
C PRO A 272 -3.88 -10.89 -16.20
N LEU A 273 -5.19 -10.70 -16.36
CA LEU A 273 -6.22 -11.18 -15.44
C LEU A 273 -6.07 -12.67 -15.06
N ALA A 274 -5.88 -13.53 -16.07
CA ALA A 274 -5.71 -14.97 -15.88
C ALA A 274 -4.45 -15.36 -15.08
N GLY A 275 -3.44 -14.48 -15.05
CA GLY A 275 -2.16 -14.69 -14.35
C GLY A 275 -2.10 -14.10 -12.94
N ARG A 276 -3.01 -13.20 -12.55
CA ARG A 276 -2.97 -12.47 -11.27
C ARG A 276 -2.97 -13.40 -10.06
N VAL A 277 -3.98 -14.26 -9.93
CA VAL A 277 -4.12 -15.19 -8.79
C VAL A 277 -2.95 -16.18 -8.72
N PRO A 278 -2.57 -16.90 -9.80
CA PRO A 278 -1.41 -17.79 -9.76
C PRO A 278 -0.10 -17.09 -9.39
N ALA A 279 0.11 -15.83 -9.81
CA ALA A 279 1.29 -15.06 -9.43
C ALA A 279 1.31 -14.72 -7.93
N LEU A 280 0.19 -14.28 -7.38
CA LEU A 280 0.04 -13.98 -5.95
C LEU A 280 0.22 -15.23 -5.07
N GLU A 281 -0.33 -16.37 -5.48
CA GLU A 281 -0.16 -17.65 -4.80
C GLU A 281 1.29 -18.11 -4.79
N ARG A 282 1.97 -18.08 -5.95
CA ARG A 282 3.40 -18.41 -6.04
C ARG A 282 4.26 -17.47 -5.21
N TRP A 283 3.96 -16.18 -5.24
CA TRP A 283 4.66 -15.18 -4.43
C TRP A 283 4.51 -15.49 -2.94
N PHE A 284 3.29 -15.73 -2.45
CA PHE A 284 3.07 -16.09 -1.05
C PHE A 284 3.76 -17.40 -0.65
N ALA A 285 3.71 -18.43 -1.52
CA ALA A 285 4.40 -19.69 -1.29
C ALA A 285 5.92 -19.48 -1.15
N GLY A 286 6.52 -18.65 -2.00
CA GLY A 286 7.93 -18.28 -1.92
C GLY A 286 8.29 -17.52 -0.62
N GLN A 287 7.44 -16.58 -0.18
CA GLN A 287 7.64 -15.87 1.09
C GLN A 287 7.54 -16.82 2.29
N THR A 288 6.65 -17.80 2.25
CA THR A 288 6.47 -18.81 3.31
C THR A 288 7.64 -19.78 3.33
N ALA A 289 8.08 -20.28 2.16
CA ALA A 289 9.21 -21.19 2.03
C ALA A 289 10.53 -20.58 2.51
N ALA A 290 10.71 -19.26 2.33
CA ALA A 290 11.86 -18.54 2.85
C ALA A 290 11.92 -18.52 4.40
N GLY A 291 10.85 -18.88 5.12
CA GLY A 291 10.88 -19.18 6.56
C GLY A 291 11.37 -18.04 7.47
N GLY A 292 11.29 -16.78 7.03
CA GLY A 292 11.87 -15.65 7.76
C GLY A 292 13.40 -15.58 7.71
N GLN A 293 14.04 -16.28 6.78
CA GLN A 293 15.50 -16.31 6.61
C GLN A 293 16.05 -14.90 6.39
N ARG A 294 16.92 -14.46 7.31
CA ARG A 294 17.52 -13.13 7.30
C ARG A 294 18.83 -13.16 6.53
N THR A 295 19.14 -12.05 5.86
CA THR A 295 20.46 -11.82 5.25
C THR A 295 21.06 -10.55 5.84
N ALA A 296 22.34 -10.31 5.60
CA ALA A 296 22.99 -9.06 6.01
C ALA A 296 22.28 -7.82 5.44
N ASP A 297 21.80 -7.92 4.19
CA ASP A 297 21.11 -6.83 3.49
C ASP A 297 19.61 -6.76 3.77
N GLU A 298 19.02 -7.83 4.30
CA GLU A 298 17.60 -7.93 4.64
C GLU A 298 17.42 -8.49 6.06
N PRO A 299 17.62 -7.64 7.09
CA PRO A 299 17.64 -8.05 8.50
C PRO A 299 16.26 -8.44 9.05
N TRP A 300 15.19 -8.22 8.27
CA TRP A 300 13.83 -8.56 8.64
C TRP A 300 13.07 -9.19 7.48
N ARG A 301 12.43 -10.32 7.79
CA ARG A 301 11.41 -10.96 6.96
C ARG A 301 10.26 -11.41 7.85
N PRO A 302 9.00 -11.31 7.39
CA PRO A 302 7.89 -11.79 8.17
C PRO A 302 7.97 -13.31 8.30
N VAL A 303 7.84 -13.82 9.52
CA VAL A 303 7.60 -15.24 9.75
C VAL A 303 6.13 -15.52 9.46
N LEU A 304 5.87 -15.94 8.22
CA LEU A 304 4.53 -16.29 7.75
C LEU A 304 4.23 -17.72 8.21
N THR A 305 3.25 -17.86 9.10
CA THR A 305 2.78 -19.18 9.54
C THR A 305 1.74 -19.72 8.57
N THR A 306 1.48 -21.03 8.60
CA THR A 306 0.40 -21.70 7.86
C THR A 306 -1.01 -21.16 8.17
N HIS A 307 -1.14 -20.22 9.11
CA HIS A 307 -2.40 -19.65 9.53
C HIS A 307 -2.82 -18.39 8.75
N LEU A 308 -1.98 -17.88 7.83
CA LEU A 308 -2.35 -16.79 6.90
C LEU A 308 -2.71 -17.35 5.53
N HIS A 309 -3.73 -16.77 4.92
CA HIS A 309 -4.06 -17.02 3.53
C HIS A 309 -3.31 -16.05 2.61
N TRP A 310 -3.07 -16.44 1.35
CA TRP A 310 -2.32 -15.61 0.41
C TRP A 310 -2.98 -14.24 0.17
N TRP A 311 -4.32 -14.17 0.16
CA TRP A 311 -5.06 -12.92 -0.03
C TRP A 311 -4.96 -11.99 1.19
N GLU A 312 -4.80 -12.54 2.39
CA GLU A 312 -4.57 -11.75 3.61
C GLU A 312 -3.14 -11.21 3.67
N PHE A 313 -2.18 -12.01 3.23
CA PHE A 313 -0.80 -11.56 3.04
C PHE A 313 -0.71 -10.46 1.97
N ALA A 314 -1.36 -10.67 0.82
CA ALA A 314 -1.47 -9.70 -0.25
C ALA A 314 -2.10 -8.39 0.26
N ALA A 315 -3.20 -8.47 1.01
CA ALA A 315 -3.79 -7.30 1.64
C ALA A 315 -2.80 -6.59 2.58
N ALA A 316 -2.09 -7.33 3.43
CA ALA A 316 -1.09 -6.73 4.31
C ALA A 316 0.04 -6.02 3.57
N ALA A 317 0.47 -6.54 2.42
CA ALA A 317 1.50 -5.93 1.59
C ALA A 317 1.04 -4.61 0.95
N GLY A 318 -0.26 -4.41 0.75
CA GLY A 318 -0.81 -3.19 0.14
C GLY A 318 -0.85 -1.97 1.04
N SER A 319 -0.46 -2.09 2.31
CA SER A 319 -0.55 -0.98 3.27
C SER A 319 0.77 -0.22 3.43
N THR A 320 0.69 1.11 3.42
CA THR A 320 1.80 2.02 3.72
C THR A 320 1.93 2.37 5.20
N LEU A 321 0.99 1.96 6.07
CA LEU A 321 0.96 2.38 7.48
C LEU A 321 2.21 1.98 8.27
N GLY A 322 2.78 0.79 8.00
CA GLY A 322 4.01 0.35 8.64
C GLY A 322 5.21 1.24 8.29
N VAL A 323 5.27 1.73 7.06
CA VAL A 323 6.31 2.66 6.61
C VAL A 323 6.18 4.00 7.35
N PHE A 324 4.97 4.52 7.51
CA PHE A 324 4.74 5.79 8.24
C PHE A 324 5.08 5.68 9.73
N ALA A 325 4.77 4.55 10.36
CA ALA A 325 5.18 4.29 11.74
C ALA A 325 6.72 4.30 11.89
N LEU A 326 7.43 3.67 10.94
CA LEU A 326 8.89 3.65 10.92
C LEU A 326 9.51 5.02 10.64
N PHE A 327 8.93 5.83 9.76
CA PHE A 327 9.37 7.22 9.55
C PHE A 327 9.25 8.06 10.82
N THR A 328 8.13 7.97 11.53
CA THR A 328 7.96 8.65 12.80
C THR A 328 8.94 8.13 13.85
N ALA A 329 9.15 6.81 13.95
CA ALA A 329 10.11 6.23 14.89
C ALA A 329 11.54 6.72 14.63
N ALA A 330 11.92 6.91 13.37
CA ALA A 330 13.24 7.41 12.97
C ALA A 330 13.52 8.87 13.38
N THR A 331 12.54 9.59 13.94
CA THR A 331 12.78 10.90 14.58
C THR A 331 13.49 10.81 15.93
N ASN A 332 13.51 9.62 16.56
CA ASN A 332 14.23 9.38 17.79
C ASN A 332 15.68 8.97 17.48
N PRO A 333 16.69 9.77 17.86
CA PRO A 333 18.10 9.42 17.61
C PRO A 333 18.55 8.16 18.36
N ASN A 334 17.83 7.76 19.42
CA ASN A 334 18.14 6.57 20.21
C ASN A 334 17.40 5.30 19.73
N LEU A 335 16.74 5.34 18.57
CA LEU A 335 16.02 4.19 18.04
C LEU A 335 16.98 3.03 17.73
N THR A 336 16.67 1.84 18.24
CA THR A 336 17.45 0.63 17.96
C THR A 336 16.82 -0.22 16.86
N ALA A 337 17.60 -1.16 16.29
CA ALA A 337 17.07 -2.15 15.35
C ALA A 337 15.98 -3.02 15.97
N SER A 338 16.09 -3.35 17.26
CA SER A 338 15.06 -4.08 18.01
C SER A 338 13.76 -3.27 18.11
N ASP A 339 13.84 -1.95 18.30
CA ASP A 339 12.65 -1.10 18.28
C ASP A 339 11.96 -1.09 16.91
N ALA A 340 12.75 -0.95 15.85
CA ALA A 340 12.24 -0.99 14.47
C ALA A 340 11.57 -2.36 14.16
N GLU A 341 12.18 -3.45 14.61
CA GLU A 341 11.65 -4.80 14.45
C GLU A 341 10.30 -4.98 15.18
N ARG A 342 10.20 -4.53 16.44
CA ARG A 342 8.94 -4.54 17.20
C ARG A 342 7.84 -3.75 16.48
N ILE A 343 8.17 -2.61 15.89
CA ILE A 343 7.21 -1.80 15.12
C ILE A 343 6.76 -2.58 13.89
N VAL A 344 7.67 -3.06 13.05
CA VAL A 344 7.28 -3.76 11.82
C VAL A 344 6.51 -5.05 12.11
N ASP A 345 6.84 -5.80 13.17
CA ASP A 345 6.11 -7.02 13.56
C ASP A 345 4.70 -6.73 14.10
N ALA A 346 4.50 -5.54 14.70
CA ALA A 346 3.16 -5.11 15.09
C ALA A 346 2.33 -4.71 13.87
N TYR A 347 2.96 -4.02 12.92
CA TYR A 347 2.29 -3.49 11.74
C TYR A 347 2.00 -4.56 10.69
N PHE A 348 3.02 -5.30 10.29
CA PHE A 348 2.94 -6.34 9.28
C PHE A 348 2.91 -7.73 9.93
N PRO A 349 1.98 -8.62 9.56
CA PRO A 349 0.89 -8.42 8.61
C PRO A 349 -0.40 -7.83 9.21
N TRP A 350 -0.45 -7.59 10.51
CA TRP A 350 -1.74 -7.49 11.22
C TRP A 350 -2.47 -6.14 11.11
N ILE A 351 -1.80 -5.05 11.46
CA ILE A 351 -2.40 -3.71 11.32
C ILE A 351 -2.53 -3.36 9.83
N CYS A 352 -1.52 -3.71 9.04
CA CYS A 352 -1.51 -3.51 7.59
C CYS A 352 -2.59 -4.32 6.88
N GLY A 353 -2.75 -5.61 7.23
CA GLY A 353 -3.79 -6.46 6.67
C GLY A 353 -5.18 -6.01 7.09
N LEU A 354 -5.37 -5.63 8.36
CA LEU A 354 -6.65 -5.04 8.81
C LEU A 354 -7.02 -3.80 7.99
N HIS A 355 -6.06 -2.90 7.75
CA HIS A 355 -6.27 -1.69 6.98
C HIS A 355 -6.82 -2.01 5.59
N ILE A 356 -6.12 -2.84 4.83
CA ILE A 356 -6.45 -3.10 3.43
C ILE A 356 -7.62 -4.08 3.29
N LEU A 357 -7.81 -5.03 4.20
CA LEU A 357 -8.99 -5.89 4.19
C LEU A 357 -10.29 -5.11 4.45
N LEU A 358 -10.24 -4.03 5.23
CA LEU A 358 -11.41 -3.15 5.42
C LEU A 358 -11.70 -2.29 4.19
N ASP A 359 -10.66 -1.89 3.45
CA ASP A 359 -10.74 -1.17 2.18
C ASP A 359 -11.43 -2.03 1.12
N TYR A 360 -10.87 -3.21 0.82
CA TYR A 360 -11.50 -4.20 -0.08
C TYR A 360 -12.92 -4.61 0.37
N LEU A 361 -13.22 -4.59 1.67
CA LEU A 361 -14.56 -4.91 2.16
C LEU A 361 -15.59 -3.87 1.70
N ILE A 362 -15.25 -2.58 1.70
CA ILE A 362 -16.19 -1.54 1.26
C ILE A 362 -16.23 -1.39 -0.26
N ASP A 363 -15.14 -1.71 -0.97
CA ASP A 363 -15.01 -1.48 -2.41
C ASP A 363 -15.49 -2.63 -3.30
N GLN A 364 -16.16 -3.64 -2.74
CA GLN A 364 -16.66 -4.81 -3.48
C GLN A 364 -17.50 -4.48 -4.73
N GLU A 365 -18.41 -3.49 -4.66
CA GLU A 365 -19.22 -3.08 -5.82
C GLU A 365 -18.36 -2.43 -6.91
N GLU A 366 -17.37 -1.62 -6.50
CA GLU A 366 -16.51 -0.87 -7.41
C GLU A 366 -15.50 -1.78 -8.10
N ASP A 367 -14.90 -2.70 -7.34
CA ASP A 367 -13.98 -3.71 -7.89
C ASP A 367 -14.70 -4.63 -8.88
N ALA A 368 -15.92 -5.08 -8.55
CA ALA A 368 -16.72 -5.90 -9.45
C ALA A 368 -17.07 -5.14 -10.75
N ALA A 369 -17.43 -3.86 -10.66
CA ALA A 369 -17.70 -3.02 -11.83
C ALA A 369 -16.43 -2.71 -12.65
N GLY A 370 -15.28 -2.59 -11.99
CA GLY A 370 -13.98 -2.35 -12.62
C GLY A 370 -13.33 -3.59 -13.24
N GLY A 371 -13.81 -4.80 -12.88
CA GLY A 371 -13.14 -6.05 -13.23
C GLY A 371 -11.86 -6.29 -12.43
N ASP A 372 -11.74 -5.63 -11.27
CA ASP A 372 -10.57 -5.66 -10.41
C ASP A 372 -10.62 -6.81 -9.41
N LEU A 373 -9.43 -7.23 -8.97
CA LEU A 373 -9.29 -8.32 -8.02
C LEU A 373 -9.68 -7.86 -6.62
N ASN A 374 -10.82 -8.31 -6.09
CA ASN A 374 -11.18 -8.04 -4.71
C ASN A 374 -10.66 -9.14 -3.76
N LEU A 375 -9.80 -8.79 -2.80
CA LEU A 375 -9.17 -9.79 -1.92
C LEU A 375 -10.12 -10.42 -0.91
N VAL A 376 -11.24 -9.78 -0.55
CA VAL A 376 -12.20 -10.37 0.40
C VAL A 376 -13.14 -11.39 -0.26
N SER A 377 -13.22 -11.42 -1.59
CA SER A 377 -14.02 -12.44 -2.30
C SER A 377 -13.42 -13.84 -2.25
N PHE A 378 -12.16 -13.99 -1.81
CA PHE A 378 -11.48 -15.28 -1.67
C PHE A 378 -11.80 -16.01 -0.37
N TYR A 379 -12.53 -15.39 0.55
CA TYR A 379 -13.08 -16.14 1.69
C TYR A 379 -14.20 -17.08 1.18
N PRO A 380 -14.23 -18.34 1.65
CA PRO A 380 -15.18 -19.33 1.13
C PRO A 380 -16.64 -18.98 1.44
N ASP A 381 -16.88 -18.27 2.55
CA ASP A 381 -18.18 -17.79 2.95
C ASP A 381 -18.09 -16.58 3.89
N GLY A 382 -19.22 -15.90 4.10
CA GLY A 382 -19.30 -14.72 4.97
C GLY A 382 -19.02 -15.01 6.46
N ALA A 383 -19.18 -16.25 6.93
CA ALA A 383 -18.83 -16.62 8.30
C ALA A 383 -17.32 -16.79 8.47
N ALA A 384 -16.63 -17.35 7.49
CA ALA A 384 -15.18 -17.43 7.40
C ALA A 384 -14.55 -16.03 7.31
N MET A 385 -15.03 -15.18 6.39
CA MET A 385 -14.59 -13.79 6.27
C MET A 385 -14.71 -13.06 7.61
N ARG A 386 -15.90 -13.11 8.22
CA ARG A 386 -16.16 -12.49 9.53
C ARG A 386 -15.19 -12.98 10.61
N ARG A 387 -14.96 -14.29 10.71
CA ARG A 387 -14.07 -14.89 11.70
C ARG A 387 -12.64 -14.38 11.51
N ARG A 388 -12.16 -14.35 10.27
CA ARG A 388 -10.81 -13.90 9.91
C ARG A 388 -10.62 -12.40 10.13
N LEU A 389 -11.53 -11.55 9.65
CA LEU A 389 -11.50 -10.10 9.93
C LEU A 389 -11.55 -9.79 11.43
N THR A 390 -12.39 -10.49 12.20
CA THR A 390 -12.43 -10.34 13.66
C THR A 390 -11.10 -10.69 14.31
N MET A 391 -10.42 -11.73 13.80
CA MET A 391 -9.10 -12.11 14.27
C MET A 391 -8.05 -11.04 13.95
N PHE A 392 -8.04 -10.49 12.73
CA PHE A 392 -7.18 -9.36 12.36
C PHE A 392 -7.38 -8.14 13.27
N VAL A 393 -8.62 -7.76 13.56
CA VAL A 393 -8.91 -6.65 14.49
C VAL A 393 -8.32 -6.91 15.88
N ARG A 394 -8.53 -8.11 16.42
CA ARG A 394 -8.05 -8.48 17.78
C ARG A 394 -6.53 -8.55 17.84
N GLU A 395 -5.90 -9.11 16.81
CA GLU A 395 -4.45 -9.26 16.69
C GLU A 395 -3.77 -7.90 16.54
N ALA A 396 -4.24 -7.07 15.60
CA ALA A 396 -3.76 -5.70 15.40
C ALA A 396 -3.84 -4.90 16.70
N ARG A 397 -4.95 -5.01 17.44
CA ARG A 397 -5.14 -4.33 18.72
C ARG A 397 -4.21 -4.87 19.81
N ARG A 398 -3.97 -6.19 19.86
CA ARG A 398 -3.05 -6.79 20.83
C ARG A 398 -1.63 -6.29 20.60
N ARG A 399 -1.16 -6.28 19.34
CA ARG A 399 0.20 -5.85 18.99
C ARG A 399 0.38 -4.33 19.12
N ALA A 400 -0.61 -3.53 18.77
CA ALA A 400 -0.52 -2.08 18.96
C ALA A 400 -0.33 -1.66 20.42
N ARG A 401 -0.78 -2.48 21.38
CA ARG A 401 -0.61 -2.23 22.82
C ARG A 401 0.80 -2.50 23.35
N THR A 402 1.62 -3.27 22.61
CA THR A 402 2.99 -3.60 23.03
C THR A 402 4.02 -2.60 22.50
N LEU A 403 3.60 -1.66 21.66
CA LEU A 403 4.47 -0.65 21.08
C LEU A 403 4.75 0.51 22.05
N PRO A 404 5.90 1.19 21.91
CA PRO A 404 6.05 2.56 22.39
C PRO A 404 4.88 3.43 21.91
N ASP A 405 4.46 4.40 22.71
CA ASP A 405 3.27 5.21 22.41
C ASP A 405 2.00 4.38 22.11
N ALA A 406 1.84 3.23 22.79
CA ALA A 406 0.74 2.28 22.64
C ALA A 406 -0.65 2.93 22.51
N ALA A 407 -0.91 4.01 23.25
CA ALA A 407 -2.17 4.75 23.19
C ALA A 407 -2.46 5.35 21.79
N PHE A 408 -1.43 5.81 21.08
CA PHE A 408 -1.53 6.32 19.72
C PHE A 408 -1.76 5.18 18.73
N HIS A 409 -0.93 4.15 18.71
CA HIS A 409 -1.07 3.02 17.79
C HIS A 409 -2.41 2.28 18.00
N THR A 410 -2.82 2.08 19.24
CA THR A 410 -4.15 1.51 19.56
C THR A 410 -5.27 2.41 19.04
N SER A 411 -5.10 3.74 19.10
CA SER A 411 -6.06 4.69 18.53
C SER A 411 -6.17 4.59 17.02
N ILE A 412 -5.09 4.31 16.30
CA ILE A 412 -5.10 4.04 14.85
C ILE A 412 -5.89 2.77 14.57
N VAL A 413 -5.56 1.65 15.25
CA VAL A 413 -6.25 0.37 15.05
C VAL A 413 -7.75 0.47 15.34
N GLN A 414 -8.14 1.22 16.36
CA GLN A 414 -9.56 1.45 16.68
C GLN A 414 -10.24 2.40 15.69
N GLY A 415 -9.49 3.36 15.15
CA GLY A 415 -9.96 4.29 14.13
C GLY A 415 -10.23 3.61 12.79
N LEU A 416 -9.45 2.60 12.41
CA LEU A 416 -9.60 1.90 11.12
C LEU A 416 -11.01 1.32 10.90
N PRO A 417 -11.55 0.42 11.76
CA PRO A 417 -12.94 -0.03 11.63
C PRO A 417 -13.93 1.13 11.69
N GLY A 418 -13.71 2.13 12.55
CA GLY A 418 -14.59 3.28 12.66
C GLY A 418 -14.68 4.11 11.37
N LEU A 419 -13.55 4.30 10.69
CA LEU A 419 -13.45 5.07 9.46
C LEU A 419 -14.10 4.33 8.29
N TYR A 420 -13.64 3.11 8.00
CA TYR A 420 -14.09 2.34 6.84
C TYR A 420 -15.55 1.89 7.00
N LEU A 421 -15.94 1.41 8.17
CA LEU A 421 -17.29 0.88 8.37
C LEU A 421 -18.35 1.98 8.49
N SER A 422 -17.95 3.26 8.62
CA SER A 422 -18.87 4.40 8.59
C SER A 422 -19.31 4.80 7.18
N ASP A 423 -18.77 4.17 6.15
CA ASP A 423 -19.10 4.47 4.76
C ASP A 423 -20.54 4.06 4.40
N ALA A 424 -21.19 4.83 3.52
CA ALA A 424 -22.54 4.53 3.04
C ALA A 424 -22.61 3.17 2.29
N LYS A 425 -21.49 2.75 1.68
CA LYS A 425 -21.32 1.43 1.04
C LYS A 425 -21.68 0.27 1.97
N VAL A 426 -21.45 0.40 3.28
CA VAL A 426 -21.78 -0.66 4.26
C VAL A 426 -23.28 -0.97 4.31
N HIS A 427 -24.13 0.06 4.16
CA HIS A 427 -25.58 -0.12 4.13
C HIS A 427 -26.04 -0.71 2.80
N ARG A 428 -25.49 -0.23 1.68
CA ARG A 428 -25.78 -0.76 0.33
C ARG A 428 -25.48 -2.25 0.23
N LEU A 429 -24.33 -2.66 0.76
CA LEU A 429 -23.87 -4.05 0.81
C LEU A 429 -24.51 -4.90 1.94
N ARG A 430 -25.43 -4.34 2.74
CA ARG A 430 -26.11 -5.02 3.86
C ARG A 430 -25.15 -5.66 4.88
N MET A 431 -24.04 -4.98 5.16
CA MET A 431 -22.96 -5.48 6.02
C MET A 431 -23.05 -5.01 7.48
N GLU A 432 -24.18 -4.47 7.94
CA GLU A 432 -24.30 -3.83 9.26
C GLU A 432 -23.99 -4.79 10.41
N ARG A 433 -24.47 -6.05 10.30
CA ARG A 433 -24.18 -7.09 11.31
C ARG A 433 -22.70 -7.44 11.37
N LEU A 434 -22.00 -7.43 10.24
CA LEU A 434 -20.56 -7.62 10.18
C LEU A 434 -19.84 -6.41 10.79
N ALA A 435 -20.22 -5.21 10.38
CA ALA A 435 -19.66 -3.95 10.87
C ALA A 435 -19.73 -3.86 12.40
N LEU A 436 -20.90 -4.13 13.00
CA LEU A 436 -21.07 -4.13 14.45
C LEU A 436 -20.13 -5.10 15.17
N ARG A 437 -19.92 -6.30 14.60
CA ARG A 437 -19.00 -7.30 15.18
C ARG A 437 -17.54 -6.87 15.09
N LEU A 438 -17.14 -6.24 13.99
CA LEU A 438 -15.78 -5.71 13.83
C LEU A 438 -15.52 -4.51 14.75
N LEU A 439 -16.49 -3.60 14.91
CA LEU A 439 -16.43 -2.51 15.88
C LEU A 439 -16.31 -3.03 17.31
N GLN A 440 -17.09 -4.06 17.67
CA GLN A 440 -17.01 -4.72 18.97
C GLN A 440 -15.62 -5.35 19.21
N ALA A 441 -15.03 -5.99 18.20
CA ALA A 441 -13.69 -6.55 18.29
C ALA A 441 -12.62 -5.47 18.54
N GLY A 442 -12.76 -4.29 17.91
CA GLY A 442 -11.89 -3.14 18.14
C GLY A 442 -12.09 -2.49 19.53
N GLY A 443 -13.23 -2.75 20.15
CA GLY A 443 -13.61 -2.26 21.48
C GLY A 443 -14.34 -0.90 21.45
N PRO A 444 -14.74 -0.39 22.62
CA PRO A 444 -15.67 0.75 22.73
C PRO A 444 -15.25 2.01 21.97
N ALA A 445 -13.95 2.31 21.93
CA ALA A 445 -13.44 3.47 21.20
C ALA A 445 -13.66 3.38 19.68
N SER A 446 -13.75 2.18 19.10
CA SER A 446 -14.06 2.02 17.66
C SER A 446 -15.47 2.51 17.33
N PHE A 447 -16.43 2.31 18.24
CA PHE A 447 -17.77 2.88 18.09
C PHE A 447 -17.76 4.41 18.16
N ALA A 448 -16.94 4.99 19.05
CA ALA A 448 -16.79 6.44 19.11
C ALA A 448 -16.23 7.01 17.79
N TYR A 449 -15.22 6.35 17.20
CA TYR A 449 -14.72 6.74 15.87
C TYR A 449 -15.76 6.55 14.78
N TYR A 450 -16.51 5.45 14.79
CA TYR A 450 -17.59 5.20 13.84
C TYR A 450 -18.64 6.31 13.87
N LEU A 451 -19.11 6.68 15.05
CA LEU A 451 -20.10 7.76 15.23
C LEU A 451 -19.52 9.11 14.78
N TRP A 452 -18.27 9.40 15.15
CA TRP A 452 -17.61 10.63 14.72
C TRP A 452 -17.42 10.71 13.21
N CYS A 453 -16.98 9.63 12.56
CA CYS A 453 -16.82 9.58 11.11
C CYS A 453 -18.17 9.71 10.39
N ARG A 454 -19.21 9.02 10.88
CA ARG A 454 -20.57 9.11 10.34
C ARG A 454 -21.13 10.52 10.46
N TRP A 455 -20.98 11.17 11.62
CA TRP A 455 -21.39 12.56 11.82
C TRP A 455 -20.66 13.51 10.87
N ARG A 456 -19.34 13.34 10.70
CA ARG A 456 -18.56 14.16 9.77
C ARG A 456 -19.00 13.99 8.32
N ARG A 457 -19.28 12.76 7.89
CA ARG A 457 -19.79 12.48 6.54
C ARG A 457 -21.15 13.17 6.33
N PHE A 458 -22.05 13.09 7.31
CA PHE A 458 -23.35 13.77 7.26
C PHE A 458 -23.26 15.30 7.24
N ALA A 459 -22.39 15.88 8.07
CA ALA A 459 -22.19 17.33 8.11
C ALA A 459 -21.67 17.87 6.77
N HIS A 460 -20.73 17.16 6.13
CA HIS A 460 -20.23 17.55 4.81
C HIS A 460 -21.27 17.40 3.68
N THR A 461 -22.19 16.43 3.76
CA THR A 461 -23.31 16.32 2.79
C THR A 461 -24.40 17.36 3.00
N ALA A 462 -24.47 18.00 4.18
CA ALA A 462 -25.41 19.08 4.45
C ALA A 462 -24.87 20.46 4.03
N ASP A 463 -23.55 20.58 3.84
CA ASP A 463 -22.83 21.78 3.41
C ASP A 463 -22.52 21.81 1.89
N ALA A 464 -22.86 20.74 1.16
CA ALA A 464 -22.70 20.59 -0.30
C ALA A 464 -24.08 20.60 -0.97
#